data_AF-A0A7Y2I404-F1
#
_entry.id   AF-A0A7Y2I404-F1
#
_cell.length_a   1.000
_cell.length_b   1.000
_cell.length_c   1.000
_cell.angle_alpha   90.00
_cell.angle_beta   90.00
_cell.angle_gamma   90.00
#
_symmetry.space_group_name_H-M   'P 1'
#
loop_
_entity.id
_entity.type
_entity.pdbx_description
1 polymer ?
#
loop_
_entity_poly.entity_id
_entity_poly.type
_entity_poly.pdbx_seq_one_letter_code
_entity_poly.pdbx_strand_id
1 'polypeptide(L)'
;MDYPHHAKRNYKNHDPDLMDLDRVAISVKSHRLLHQLLSENQKLEKIMRYAKTEIEALIGIRTWVLERLADNQQALAYYRGELAENPYDVLSWKDVAAIRLLDYIDHAGMTYRDQNLRGVTAINNPVKMIWLAVNHGTGGARPPFFEDMIHLFRQFEGVDTHELPDHRSVENWMA
;
A
#
# COMPACT_ATOMS: atom_id res chain seq x y z
N MET A 1 16.59 22.20 6.97
CA MET A 1 16.45 21.20 5.89
C MET A 1 15.03 21.32 5.39
N ASP A 2 14.85 21.89 4.20
CA ASP A 2 13.52 22.08 3.59
C ASP A 2 12.97 20.73 3.13
N TYR A 3 11.86 20.29 3.72
CA TYR A 3 11.04 19.25 3.13
C TYR A 3 10.21 19.88 2.00
N PRO A 4 10.28 19.37 0.75
CA PRO A 4 9.57 19.98 -0.36
C PRO A 4 8.07 19.77 -0.18
N HIS A 5 7.35 20.88 -0.02
CA HIS A 5 5.90 20.97 -0.06
C HIS A 5 5.35 20.26 -1.32
N HIS A 6 4.34 19.41 -1.13
CA HIS A 6 3.59 18.73 -2.19
C HIS A 6 2.90 19.74 -3.12
N ALA A 7 3.60 20.13 -4.18
CA ALA A 7 3.02 20.90 -5.27
C ALA A 7 2.01 20.03 -6.04
N LYS A 8 0.73 20.39 -5.99
CA LYS A 8 -0.32 19.79 -6.83
C LYS A 8 -0.01 20.06 -8.30
N ARG A 9 0.64 19.11 -8.98
CA ARG A 9 0.89 19.18 -10.42
C ARG A 9 -0.32 18.64 -11.18
N ASN A 10 -0.94 19.51 -11.97
CA ASN A 10 -2.01 19.17 -12.91
C ASN A 10 -1.40 18.45 -14.13
N TYR A 11 -1.57 17.13 -14.21
CA TYR A 11 -1.15 16.34 -15.37
C TYR A 11 -2.35 16.05 -16.28
N LYS A 12 -2.24 16.47 -17.55
CA LYS A 12 -3.20 16.13 -18.61
C LYS A 12 -2.88 14.71 -19.13
N ASN A 13 -3.87 13.83 -19.09
CA ASN A 13 -3.82 12.43 -19.53
C ASN A 13 -3.74 12.30 -21.05
N HIS A 14 -2.63 11.75 -21.57
CA HIS A 14 -2.62 10.81 -22.70
C HIS A 14 -1.22 10.20 -22.85
N ASP A 15 -0.96 9.06 -22.19
CA ASP A 15 0.25 8.26 -22.45
C ASP A 15 -0.19 6.96 -23.16
N PRO A 16 0.13 6.77 -24.46
CA PRO A 16 -0.37 5.66 -25.27
C PRO A 16 0.27 4.29 -24.95
N ASP A 17 1.29 4.23 -24.07
CA ASP A 17 2.00 3.01 -23.66
C ASP A 17 1.53 2.45 -22.30
N LEU A 18 0.36 2.86 -21.81
CA LEU A 18 -0.25 2.27 -20.62
C LEU A 18 -0.59 0.79 -20.88
N MET A 19 0.22 -0.13 -20.35
CA MET A 19 -0.13 -1.54 -20.34
C MET A 19 -1.40 -1.74 -19.49
N ASP A 20 -2.50 -2.12 -20.14
CA ASP A 20 -3.73 -2.54 -19.47
C ASP A 20 -3.51 -3.90 -18.80
N LEU A 21 -2.97 -3.88 -17.58
CA LEU A 21 -2.74 -5.05 -16.76
C LEU A 21 -4.04 -5.55 -16.08
N ASP A 22 -5.13 -4.78 -16.15
CA ASP A 22 -6.37 -5.11 -15.44
C ASP A 22 -6.95 -6.45 -15.90
N ARG A 23 -6.75 -6.79 -17.18
CA ARG A 23 -7.25 -8.03 -17.80
C ARG A 23 -6.29 -9.21 -17.66
N VAL A 24 -5.07 -8.98 -17.19
CA VAL A 24 -4.05 -10.02 -17.09
C VAL A 24 -4.35 -10.90 -15.88
N ALA A 25 -4.56 -12.20 -16.13
CA ALA A 25 -4.79 -13.18 -15.08
C ALA A 25 -3.57 -13.29 -14.15
N ILE A 26 -3.83 -13.48 -12.86
CA ILE A 26 -2.76 -13.70 -11.89
C ILE A 26 -2.34 -15.17 -11.86
N SER A 27 -1.09 -15.42 -11.45
CA SER A 27 -0.56 -16.79 -11.38
C SER A 27 -1.21 -17.63 -10.27
N VAL A 28 -1.07 -18.97 -10.34
CA VAL A 28 -1.51 -19.87 -9.25
C VAL A 28 -0.83 -19.53 -7.92
N LYS A 29 0.47 -19.16 -7.94
CA LYS A 29 1.19 -18.71 -6.73
C LYS A 29 0.55 -17.41 -6.19
N SER A 30 0.24 -16.46 -7.06
CA SER A 30 -0.45 -15.21 -6.69
C SER A 30 -1.80 -15.48 -6.04
N HIS A 31 -2.61 -16.41 -6.60
CA HIS A 31 -3.89 -16.80 -5.99
C HIS A 31 -3.73 -17.36 -4.56
N ARG A 32 -2.71 -18.19 -4.32
CA ARG A 32 -2.43 -18.72 -2.98
C ARG A 32 -2.08 -17.62 -1.99
N LEU A 33 -1.23 -16.68 -2.40
CA LEU A 33 -0.84 -15.54 -1.57
C LEU A 33 -2.02 -14.58 -1.33
N LEU A 34 -2.87 -14.35 -2.34
CA LEU A 34 -4.10 -13.59 -2.16
C LEU A 34 -5.01 -14.25 -1.12
N HIS A 35 -5.21 -15.56 -1.20
CA HIS A 35 -6.00 -16.28 -0.20
C HIS A 35 -5.42 -16.11 1.20
N GLN A 36 -4.10 -16.22 1.34
CA GLN A 36 -3.41 -15.99 2.61
C GLN A 36 -3.68 -14.57 3.13
N LEU A 37 -3.44 -13.54 2.31
CA LEU A 37 -3.70 -12.13 2.63
C LEU A 37 -5.12 -11.91 3.17
N LEU A 38 -6.13 -12.47 2.50
CA LEU A 38 -7.53 -12.32 2.91
C LEU A 38 -7.85 -13.09 4.19
N SER A 39 -7.33 -14.32 4.33
CA SER A 39 -7.57 -15.17 5.50
C SER A 39 -6.97 -14.59 6.79
N GLU A 40 -5.85 -13.87 6.67
CA GLU A 40 -5.22 -13.16 7.77
C GLU A 40 -5.95 -11.84 8.10
N ASN A 41 -6.74 -11.30 7.17
CA ASN A 41 -7.35 -9.96 7.27
C ASN A 41 -8.85 -10.00 6.92
N GLN A 42 -9.69 -10.49 7.83
CA GLN A 42 -11.14 -10.63 7.59
C GLN A 42 -11.84 -9.30 7.22
N LYS A 43 -11.36 -8.16 7.73
CA LYS A 43 -11.91 -6.84 7.39
C LYS A 43 -11.58 -6.45 5.95
N LEU A 44 -10.33 -6.66 5.51
CA LEU A 44 -9.91 -6.51 4.11
C LEU A 44 -10.75 -7.40 3.19
N GLU A 45 -10.93 -8.68 3.56
CA GLU A 45 -11.74 -9.61 2.77
C GLU A 45 -13.17 -9.12 2.58
N LYS A 46 -13.83 -8.66 3.65
CA LYS A 46 -15.18 -8.09 3.56
C LYS A 46 -15.20 -6.89 2.61
N ILE A 47 -14.28 -5.94 2.77
CA ILE A 47 -14.22 -4.75 1.92
C ILE A 47 -14.09 -5.17 0.44
N MET A 48 -13.16 -6.07 0.12
CA MET A 48 -12.89 -6.47 -1.26
C MET A 48 -14.04 -7.25 -1.91
N ARG A 49 -14.74 -8.10 -1.15
CA ARG A 49 -15.84 -8.92 -1.68
C ARG A 49 -17.16 -8.18 -1.82
N TYR A 50 -17.44 -7.22 -0.93
CA TYR A 50 -18.70 -6.48 -0.95
C TYR A 50 -18.66 -5.20 -1.78
N ALA A 51 -17.46 -4.65 -2.04
CA ALA A 51 -17.28 -3.52 -2.94
C ALA A 51 -17.64 -3.92 -4.38
N LYS A 52 -18.63 -3.23 -4.96
CA LYS A 52 -19.08 -3.43 -6.35
C LYS A 52 -18.16 -2.77 -7.36
N THR A 53 -17.36 -1.80 -6.91
CA THR A 53 -16.43 -1.05 -7.74
C THR A 53 -15.09 -0.88 -7.03
N GLU A 54 -14.04 -0.64 -7.82
CA GLU A 54 -12.73 -0.23 -7.31
C GLU A 54 -12.83 0.98 -6.36
N ILE A 55 -13.70 1.95 -6.69
CA ILE A 55 -13.89 3.16 -5.89
C ILE A 55 -14.48 2.82 -4.52
N GLU A 56 -15.47 1.92 -4.47
CA GLU A 56 -16.02 1.45 -3.20
C GLU A 56 -14.97 0.72 -2.35
N ALA A 57 -14.10 -0.08 -2.98
CA ALA A 57 -13.02 -0.76 -2.28
C ALA A 57 -12.00 0.25 -1.70
N LEU A 58 -11.60 1.24 -2.50
CA LEU A 58 -10.73 2.35 -2.07
C LEU A 58 -11.32 3.11 -0.88
N ILE A 59 -12.60 3.51 -0.97
CA ILE A 59 -13.29 4.21 0.12
C ILE A 59 -13.34 3.31 1.37
N GLY A 60 -13.66 2.03 1.21
CA GLY A 60 -13.73 1.08 2.32
C GLY A 60 -12.41 0.94 3.07
N ILE A 61 -11.29 0.79 2.35
CA ILE A 61 -9.95 0.75 2.96
C ILE A 61 -9.60 2.09 3.60
N ARG A 62 -9.84 3.20 2.90
CA ARG A 62 -9.51 4.54 3.42
C ARG A 62 -10.21 4.82 4.74
N THR A 63 -11.51 4.54 4.82
CA THR A 63 -12.28 4.72 6.05
C THR A 63 -11.72 3.86 7.17
N TRP A 64 -11.47 2.57 6.91
CA TRP A 64 -10.93 1.66 7.91
C TRP A 64 -9.56 2.09 8.44
N VAL A 65 -8.65 2.49 7.54
CA VAL A 65 -7.30 2.93 7.93
C VAL A 65 -7.35 4.25 8.69
N LEU A 66 -8.19 5.22 8.28
CA LEU A 66 -8.37 6.48 9.00
C LEU A 66 -8.97 6.28 10.39
N GLU A 67 -9.97 5.39 10.53
CA GLU A 67 -10.53 5.02 11.84
C GLU A 67 -9.43 4.50 12.76
N ARG A 68 -8.55 3.64 12.26
CA ARG A 68 -7.44 3.08 13.03
C ARG A 68 -6.37 4.11 13.38
N LEU A 69 -6.03 4.97 12.43
CA LEU A 69 -5.02 6.02 12.62
C LEU A 69 -5.50 7.09 13.61
N ALA A 70 -6.82 7.34 13.69
CA ALA A 70 -7.40 8.33 14.60
C ALA A 70 -7.19 7.99 16.10
N ASP A 71 -6.88 6.72 16.41
CA ASP A 71 -6.47 6.29 17.76
C ASP A 71 -5.18 6.99 18.22
N ASN A 72 -4.31 7.42 17.29
CA ASN A 72 -3.07 8.14 17.54
C ASN A 72 -3.08 9.54 16.92
N GLN A 73 -3.29 10.57 17.75
CA GLN A 73 -3.34 11.96 17.29
C GLN A 73 -2.05 12.45 16.63
N GLN A 74 -0.88 11.98 17.07
CA GLN A 74 0.40 12.36 16.47
C GLN A 74 0.55 11.77 15.07
N ALA A 75 0.13 10.51 14.88
CA ALA A 75 0.14 9.86 13.58
C ALA A 75 -0.84 10.53 12.59
N LEU A 76 -2.02 10.91 13.06
CA LEU A 76 -2.98 11.68 12.27
C LEU A 76 -2.45 13.08 11.89
N ALA A 77 -1.78 13.77 12.81
CA ALA A 77 -1.13 15.05 12.53
C ALA A 77 0.00 14.89 11.50
N TYR A 78 0.79 13.82 11.59
CA TYR A 78 1.82 13.54 10.58
C TYR A 78 1.23 13.34 9.20
N TYR A 79 0.19 12.50 9.09
CA TYR A 79 -0.50 12.26 7.82
C TYR A 79 -1.06 13.56 7.20
N ARG A 80 -1.50 14.52 8.02
CA ARG A 80 -1.97 15.84 7.57
C ARG A 80 -0.85 16.83 7.23
N GLY A 81 0.40 16.49 7.51
CA GLY A 81 1.55 17.40 7.37
C GLY A 81 1.61 18.47 8.46
N GLU A 82 1.01 18.21 9.61
CA GLU A 82 0.87 19.13 10.76
C GLU A 82 1.82 18.76 11.92
N LEU A 83 2.50 17.61 11.85
CA LEU A 83 3.42 17.18 12.92
C LEU A 83 4.69 18.04 12.92
N ALA A 84 4.98 18.65 14.06
CA ALA A 84 6.20 19.43 14.28
C ALA A 84 7.39 18.59 14.78
N GLU A 85 7.11 17.48 15.46
CA GLU A 85 8.10 16.56 16.01
C GLU A 85 8.67 15.62 14.93
N ASN A 86 9.82 15.01 15.23
CA ASN A 86 10.41 14.02 14.35
C ASN A 86 9.54 12.75 14.33
N PRO A 87 9.01 12.33 13.16
CA PRO A 87 8.08 11.20 13.06
C PRO A 87 8.67 9.87 13.56
N TYR A 88 9.98 9.69 13.46
CA TYR A 88 10.64 8.44 13.90
C TYR A 88 10.57 8.24 15.43
N ASP A 89 10.34 9.30 16.18
CA ASP A 89 10.31 9.25 17.65
C ASP A 89 8.90 8.97 18.20
N VAL A 90 7.85 9.18 17.39
CA VAL A 90 6.45 9.19 17.85
C VAL A 90 5.55 8.18 17.13
N LEU A 91 5.89 7.78 15.89
CA LEU A 91 5.07 6.85 15.13
C LEU A 91 5.37 5.41 15.55
N SER A 92 4.33 4.66 15.90
CA SER A 92 4.46 3.22 16.07
C SER A 92 4.62 2.52 14.72
N TRP A 93 5.10 1.28 14.74
CA TRP A 93 5.21 0.48 13.52
C TRP A 93 3.86 0.30 12.81
N LYS A 94 2.75 0.26 13.56
CA LYS A 94 1.39 0.20 12.99
C LYS A 94 1.02 1.49 12.28
N ASP A 95 1.36 2.63 12.89
CA ASP A 95 1.08 3.97 12.32
C ASP A 95 1.80 4.14 10.98
N VAL A 96 3.05 3.68 10.89
CA VAL A 96 3.82 3.71 9.63
C VAL A 96 3.11 2.92 8.53
N ALA A 97 2.58 1.72 8.79
CA ALA A 97 1.81 0.98 7.79
C ALA A 97 0.49 1.66 7.43
N ALA A 98 -0.22 2.21 8.41
CA ALA A 98 -1.45 2.95 8.18
C ALA A 98 -1.21 4.14 7.24
N ILE A 99 -0.15 4.92 7.49
CA ILE A 99 0.26 6.04 6.64
C ILE A 99 0.61 5.55 5.23
N ARG A 100 1.36 4.45 5.08
CA ARG A 100 1.68 3.88 3.76
C ARG A 100 0.43 3.44 2.99
N LEU A 101 -0.56 2.85 3.66
CA LEU A 101 -1.82 2.49 3.03
C LEU A 101 -2.60 3.73 2.57
N LEU A 102 -2.64 4.81 3.37
CA LEU A 102 -3.26 6.07 2.97
C LEU A 102 -2.52 6.73 1.81
N ASP A 103 -1.19 6.69 1.82
CA ASP A 103 -0.35 7.21 0.74
C ASP A 103 -0.67 6.52 -0.59
N TYR A 104 -0.78 5.18 -0.60
CA TYR A 104 -1.21 4.44 -1.79
C TYR A 104 -2.61 4.83 -2.29
N ILE A 105 -3.53 5.16 -1.38
CA ILE A 105 -4.89 5.59 -1.73
C ILE A 105 -4.88 7.01 -2.28
N ASP A 106 -4.14 7.92 -1.65
CA ASP A 106 -4.07 9.33 -2.06
C ASP A 106 -3.36 9.50 -3.41
N HIS A 107 -2.45 8.57 -3.72
CA HIS A 107 -1.75 8.49 -5.00
C HIS A 107 -2.38 7.49 -5.98
N ALA A 108 -3.55 6.92 -5.65
CA ALA A 108 -4.26 5.99 -6.53
C ALA A 108 -4.62 6.66 -7.87
N GLY A 109 -4.24 6.00 -8.97
CA GLY A 109 -4.47 6.52 -10.32
C GLY A 109 -3.38 7.46 -10.83
N MET A 110 -2.33 7.73 -10.05
CA MET A 110 -1.14 8.40 -10.57
C MET A 110 -0.31 7.45 -11.43
N THR A 111 0.09 7.93 -12.60
CA THR A 111 0.95 7.21 -13.54
C THR A 111 2.41 7.56 -13.28
N TYR A 112 3.23 6.56 -12.97
CA TYR A 112 4.67 6.74 -12.84
C TYR A 112 5.38 5.99 -13.98
N ARG A 113 6.41 6.62 -14.56
CA ARG A 113 7.36 5.90 -15.41
C ARG A 113 8.22 5.03 -14.53
N ASP A 114 7.94 3.73 -14.52
CA ASP A 114 8.71 2.78 -13.72
C ASP A 114 9.99 2.40 -14.46
N GLN A 115 11.13 2.85 -13.94
CA GLN A 115 12.44 2.51 -14.49
C GLN A 115 12.78 1.02 -14.31
N ASN A 116 12.19 0.34 -13.32
CA ASN A 116 12.38 -1.10 -13.11
C ASN A 116 11.64 -1.93 -14.17
N LEU A 117 10.59 -1.38 -14.77
CA LEU A 117 9.86 -1.99 -15.89
C LEU A 117 10.36 -1.50 -17.26
N ARG A 118 11.65 -1.14 -17.35
CA ARG A 118 12.27 -0.64 -18.59
C ARG A 118 11.61 0.63 -19.13
N GLY A 119 11.07 1.48 -18.26
CA GLY A 119 10.47 2.76 -18.63
C GLY A 119 8.98 2.69 -19.00
N VAL A 120 8.31 1.56 -18.78
CA VAL A 120 6.85 1.42 -18.97
C VAL A 120 6.10 2.23 -17.91
N THR A 121 5.12 3.00 -18.34
CA THR A 121 4.22 3.73 -17.45
C THR A 121 3.25 2.75 -16.78
N ALA A 122 3.42 2.51 -15.48
CA ALA A 122 2.54 1.67 -14.68
C ALA A 122 1.72 2.52 -13.72
N ILE A 123 0.42 2.24 -13.62
CA ILE A 123 -0.43 2.79 -12.55
C ILE A 123 -0.26 1.88 -11.35
N ASN A 124 0.38 2.39 -10.29
CA ASN A 124 0.46 1.65 -9.04
C ASN A 124 -0.79 1.98 -8.21
N ASN A 125 -1.75 1.06 -8.17
CA ASN A 125 -2.92 1.14 -7.31
C ASN A 125 -3.11 -0.21 -6.60
N PRO A 126 -2.44 -0.42 -5.45
CA PRO A 126 -2.47 -1.69 -4.73
C PRO A 126 -3.89 -2.15 -4.36
N VAL A 127 -4.76 -1.21 -3.97
CA VAL A 127 -6.15 -1.52 -3.60
C VAL A 127 -6.94 -2.03 -4.80
N LYS A 128 -6.81 -1.38 -5.96
CA LYS A 128 -7.40 -1.84 -7.22
C LYS A 128 -6.89 -3.23 -7.59
N MET A 129 -5.58 -3.44 -7.52
CA MET A 129 -4.96 -4.71 -7.89
C MET A 129 -5.48 -5.86 -7.02
N ILE A 130 -5.64 -5.64 -5.71
CA ILE A 130 -6.27 -6.62 -4.82
C ILE A 130 -7.74 -6.82 -5.20
N TRP A 131 -8.51 -5.74 -5.40
CA TRP A 131 -9.93 -5.84 -5.75
C TRP A 131 -10.17 -6.63 -7.06
N LEU A 132 -9.38 -6.36 -8.11
CA LEU A 132 -9.41 -7.11 -9.37
C LEU A 132 -9.05 -8.58 -9.16
N ALA A 133 -8.01 -8.85 -8.35
CA ALA A 133 -7.57 -10.20 -8.06
C ALA A 133 -8.65 -11.00 -7.30
N VAL A 134 -9.38 -10.36 -6.38
CA VAL A 134 -10.48 -10.98 -5.62
C VAL A 134 -11.71 -11.26 -6.49
N ASN A 135 -12.14 -10.28 -7.29
CA ASN A 135 -13.43 -10.34 -7.99
C ASN A 135 -13.32 -10.97 -9.37
N HIS A 136 -12.16 -10.92 -10.00
CA HIS A 136 -11.96 -11.35 -11.39
C HIS A 136 -10.78 -12.31 -11.58
N GLY A 137 -9.90 -12.47 -10.58
CA GLY A 137 -8.67 -13.24 -10.75
C GLY A 137 -7.66 -12.58 -11.71
N THR A 138 -7.81 -11.27 -11.95
CA THR A 138 -6.99 -10.49 -12.87
C THR A 138 -6.30 -9.31 -12.16
N GLY A 139 -5.74 -8.35 -12.90
CA GLY A 139 -4.98 -7.22 -12.36
C GLY A 139 -3.46 -7.36 -12.50
N GLY A 140 -2.98 -8.46 -13.08
CA GLY A 140 -1.56 -8.64 -13.42
C GLY A 140 -0.58 -8.71 -12.24
N ALA A 141 -1.08 -8.71 -11.01
CA ALA A 141 -0.29 -8.71 -9.79
C ALA A 141 0.57 -9.99 -9.65
N ARG A 142 1.87 -9.78 -9.47
CA ARG A 142 2.87 -10.86 -9.33
C ARG A 142 3.03 -11.29 -7.87
N PRO A 143 3.59 -12.48 -7.59
CA PRO A 143 3.77 -12.95 -6.21
C PRO A 143 4.45 -11.95 -5.25
N PRO A 144 5.52 -11.21 -5.63
CA PRO A 144 6.16 -10.25 -4.73
C PRO A 144 5.23 -9.13 -4.27
N PHE A 145 4.26 -8.72 -5.10
CA PHE A 145 3.26 -7.73 -4.71
C PHE A 145 2.40 -8.26 -3.56
N PHE A 146 1.93 -9.50 -3.64
CA PHE A 146 1.11 -10.07 -2.57
C PHE A 146 1.93 -10.36 -1.30
N GLU A 147 3.19 -10.75 -1.44
CA GLU A 147 4.11 -10.91 -0.30
C GLU A 147 4.30 -9.56 0.43
N ASP A 148 4.51 -8.46 -0.29
CA ASP A 148 4.60 -7.11 0.28
C ASP A 148 3.28 -6.69 0.97
N MET A 149 2.13 -6.93 0.34
CA MET A 149 0.83 -6.63 0.95
C MET A 149 0.57 -7.46 2.22
N ILE A 150 0.94 -8.74 2.25
CA ILE A 150 0.81 -9.57 3.46
C ILE A 150 1.58 -8.94 4.62
N HIS A 151 2.85 -8.58 4.41
CA HIS A 151 3.66 -7.96 5.46
C HIS A 151 3.16 -6.57 5.85
N LEU A 152 2.71 -5.75 4.89
CA LEU A 152 2.14 -4.45 5.18
C LEU A 152 0.88 -4.56 6.04
N PHE A 153 -0.02 -5.49 5.74
CA PHE A 153 -1.23 -5.69 6.54
C PHE A 153 -0.93 -6.33 7.91
N ARG A 154 0.08 -7.22 8.01
CA ARG A 154 0.58 -7.70 9.32
C ARG A 154 1.17 -6.58 10.15
N GLN A 155 1.92 -5.66 9.55
CA GLN A 155 2.43 -4.47 10.22
C GLN A 155 1.27 -3.57 10.69
N PHE A 156 0.27 -3.34 9.84
CA PHE A 156 -0.91 -2.53 10.15
C PHE A 156 -1.73 -3.09 11.33
N GLU A 157 -1.96 -4.41 11.35
CA GLU A 157 -2.60 -5.08 12.49
C GLU A 157 -1.67 -5.19 13.71
N GLY A 158 -0.36 -5.09 13.47
CA GLY A 158 0.71 -5.24 14.46
C GLY A 158 0.98 -6.67 14.88
N VAL A 159 0.80 -7.60 13.95
CA VAL A 159 1.31 -8.98 14.03
C VAL A 159 2.82 -8.97 13.81
N ASP A 160 3.30 -8.23 12.81
CA ASP A 160 4.73 -8.04 12.57
C ASP A 160 5.23 -6.93 13.50
N THR A 161 6.18 -7.24 14.38
CA THR A 161 6.81 -6.29 15.29
C THR A 161 8.14 -5.78 14.71
N HIS A 162 8.45 -4.52 14.97
CA HIS A 162 9.74 -3.94 14.57
C HIS A 162 10.82 -4.35 15.58
N GLU A 163 11.65 -5.32 15.22
CA GLU A 163 12.87 -5.66 15.96
C GLU A 163 14.05 -4.90 15.35
N LEU A 164 14.58 -3.93 16.09
CA LEU A 164 15.79 -3.23 15.68
C LEU A 164 16.98 -4.18 15.81
N PRO A 165 17.77 -4.40 14.74
CA PRO A 165 18.97 -5.22 14.84
C PRO A 165 19.95 -4.55 15.82
N ASP A 166 20.60 -5.36 16.65
CA ASP A 166 21.66 -4.84 17.51
C ASP A 166 22.93 -4.55 16.68
N HIS A 167 23.84 -3.77 17.28
CA HIS A 167 25.09 -3.38 16.62
C HIS A 167 25.85 -4.59 16.05
N ARG A 168 25.87 -5.70 16.79
CA ARG A 168 26.58 -6.93 16.40
C ARG A 168 25.95 -7.58 15.17
N SER A 169 24.62 -7.59 15.09
CA SER A 169 23.90 -8.10 13.92
C SER A 169 24.22 -7.29 12.68
N VAL A 170 24.29 -5.96 12.81
CA VAL A 170 24.65 -5.07 11.70
C VAL A 170 26.10 -5.29 11.27
N GLU A 171 27.04 -5.39 12.22
CA GLU A 171 28.45 -5.69 11.91
C GLU A 171 28.62 -7.01 11.16
N ASN A 172 27.87 -8.05 11.54
CA ASN A 172 27.92 -9.35 10.88
C ASN A 172 27.37 -9.33 9.45
N TRP A 173 26.43 -8.44 9.11
CA TRP A 173 25.93 -8.30 7.73
C TRP A 173 26.89 -7.52 6.83
N MET A 174 27.76 -6.69 7.42
CA MET A 174 28.75 -5.90 6.69
C MET A 174 30.04 -6.68 6.41
N ALA A 175 30.22 -7.85 7.01
CA ALA A 175 31.37 -8.75 6.83
C ALA A 175 31.19 -9.68 5.61
#